data_AF-A0A4V1WLW5-F1
#
_entry.id   AF-A0A4V1WLW5-F1
#
_cell.length_a   1.000
_cell.length_b   1.000
_cell.length_c   1.000
_cell.angle_alpha   90.00
_cell.angle_beta   90.00
_cell.angle_gamma   90.00
#
_symmetry.space_group_name_H-M   'P 1'
#
loop_
_entity.id
_entity.type
_entity.pdbx_description
1 polymer ?
#
loop_
_entity_poly.entity_id
_entity_poly.type
_entity_poly.pdbx_seq_one_letter_code
_entity_poly.pdbx_strand_id
1 'polypeptide(L)'
;MDAREQLPFSFLFKGPPGTGKTTTAAKMGKIFYDMGFLSQASVEECSATDLIRQYVGQTGPKLQKLMEKAMGKVLFIDEAYRLAEGGFATEAMDELVDCLTKPKFAQRLVVILAGYDKDIDRLMSMNPGLTSRFPETVLFKHLDPETCFKLLVKDLQKRKKKAPLDLSVPDPPTSELLQKLLQLFRELSVLESWGNARDVKSLAKSMFQALISTAVRPITNLILTQTIIMSTMEEMLDERSRRNAAVGTNRFDKSIPLRPMPQPQMQNSAPPMARSLDIDTDTAPPPTLISTDKQEEEPKSMEKKPKLAVEPEDPFDSIFKAKRDPGVSDEVWEQLERDKHSMVTKEREFRHMQEEKREYEERIKEFIRAEKAAADEEERRVREQARIAAELERRRRDEQLAAIERERQKEMERQKKLKVLGRCPMGYMWIKQASGYRCAGGSHTLSDSYVDSASF
;
A
#
# COMPACT_ATOMS: atom_id res chain seq x y z
N MET A 1 34.72 -10.71 27.00
CA MET A 1 34.19 -11.00 25.65
C MET A 1 32.81 -10.40 25.61
N ASP A 2 32.46 -9.65 24.56
CA ASP A 2 31.07 -9.24 24.38
C ASP A 2 30.31 -10.41 23.73
N ALA A 3 29.16 -10.79 24.28
CA ALA A 3 28.31 -11.82 23.69
C ALA A 3 27.78 -11.42 22.29
N ARG A 4 27.74 -10.12 21.98
CA ARG A 4 27.36 -9.58 20.66
C ARG A 4 28.33 -9.98 19.56
N GLU A 5 29.61 -10.18 19.87
CA GLU A 5 30.66 -10.56 18.91
C GLU A 5 30.54 -12.03 18.47
N GLN A 6 29.87 -12.88 19.26
CA GLN A 6 29.76 -14.32 19.01
C GLN A 6 28.38 -14.76 18.49
N LEU A 7 27.41 -13.85 18.41
CA LEU A 7 26.05 -14.14 17.97
C LEU A 7 25.76 -13.57 16.57
N PRO A 8 25.20 -14.35 15.64
CA PRO A 8 24.71 -13.81 14.38
C PRO A 8 23.50 -12.90 14.61
N PHE A 9 23.49 -11.74 13.97
CA PHE A 9 22.33 -10.84 13.90
C PHE A 9 21.62 -10.90 12.54
N SER A 10 22.14 -11.68 11.59
CA SER A 10 21.65 -11.80 10.22
C SER A 10 21.33 -13.27 9.91
N PHE A 11 20.08 -13.57 9.56
CA PHE A 11 19.58 -14.93 9.39
C PHE A 11 18.86 -15.13 8.05
N LEU A 12 18.96 -16.34 7.52
CA LEU A 12 18.40 -16.73 6.23
C LEU A 12 17.35 -17.84 6.41
N PHE A 13 16.07 -17.51 6.27
CA PHE A 13 14.94 -18.41 6.53
C PHE A 13 14.43 -19.04 5.24
N LYS A 14 15.00 -20.19 4.87
CA LYS A 14 14.65 -20.94 3.65
C LYS A 14 13.53 -21.94 3.90
N GLY A 15 12.59 -22.09 2.96
CA GLY A 15 11.63 -23.20 2.96
C GLY A 15 10.23 -22.86 2.44
N PRO A 16 9.32 -23.84 2.33
CA PRO A 16 8.00 -23.66 1.73
C PRO A 16 7.07 -22.76 2.58
N PRO A 17 5.95 -22.27 2.01
CA PRO A 17 5.00 -21.41 2.70
C PRO A 17 4.27 -22.16 3.83
N GLY A 18 3.87 -21.42 4.86
CA GLY A 18 3.10 -21.96 6.00
C GLY A 18 3.88 -22.89 6.93
N THR A 19 5.20 -22.97 6.82
CA THR A 19 6.09 -23.71 7.74
C THR A 19 6.38 -22.97 9.06
N GLY A 20 5.98 -21.70 9.16
CA GLY A 20 6.08 -20.92 10.39
C GLY A 20 7.20 -19.87 10.42
N LYS A 21 7.90 -19.60 9.30
CA LYS A 21 8.99 -18.59 9.18
C LYS A 21 8.73 -17.31 10.01
N THR A 22 7.65 -16.59 9.75
CA THR A 22 7.22 -15.37 10.46
C THR A 22 6.98 -15.59 11.96
N THR A 23 6.40 -16.73 12.34
CA THR A 23 6.16 -17.09 13.76
C THR A 23 7.47 -17.42 14.49
N THR A 24 8.46 -17.97 13.80
CA THR A 24 9.81 -18.18 14.34
C THR A 24 10.56 -16.86 14.45
N ALA A 25 10.42 -15.93 13.49
CA ALA A 25 10.97 -14.58 13.58
C ALA A 25 10.46 -13.84 14.84
N ALA A 26 9.15 -13.91 15.12
CA ALA A 26 8.56 -13.33 16.34
C ALA A 26 9.08 -13.98 17.64
N LYS A 27 9.28 -15.30 17.66
CA LYS A 27 9.94 -15.98 18.79
C LYS A 27 11.39 -15.56 18.97
N MET A 28 12.12 -15.41 17.87
CA MET A 28 13.53 -15.00 17.88
C MET A 28 13.68 -13.56 18.36
N GLY A 29 12.77 -12.66 17.97
CA GLY A 29 12.69 -11.31 18.52
C GLY A 29 12.48 -11.29 20.03
N LYS A 30 11.61 -12.17 20.56
CA LYS A 30 11.50 -12.35 22.02
C LYS A 30 12.80 -12.86 22.65
N ILE A 31 13.45 -13.87 22.07
CA ILE A 31 14.69 -14.44 22.61
C ILE A 31 15.80 -13.37 22.66
N PHE A 32 16.00 -12.59 21.59
CA PHE A 32 17.00 -11.52 21.57
C PHE A 32 16.64 -10.32 22.47
N TYR A 33 15.36 -10.07 22.75
CA TYR A 33 14.90 -9.10 23.74
C TYR A 33 15.14 -9.61 25.18
N ASP A 34 14.76 -10.85 25.48
CA ASP A 34 14.96 -11.49 26.79
C ASP A 34 16.47 -11.59 27.14
N MET A 35 17.36 -11.66 26.14
CA MET A 35 18.83 -11.59 26.30
C MET A 35 19.41 -10.16 26.34
N GLY A 36 18.60 -9.11 26.21
CA GLY A 36 19.06 -7.71 26.29
C GLY A 36 19.82 -7.18 25.06
N PHE A 37 19.73 -7.84 23.90
CA PHE A 37 20.33 -7.36 22.65
C PHE A 37 19.39 -6.44 21.86
N LEU A 38 18.08 -6.67 21.94
CA LEU A 38 17.03 -5.85 21.34
C LEU A 38 16.24 -5.08 22.40
N SER A 39 15.76 -3.89 22.06
CA SER A 39 14.96 -3.05 22.97
C SER A 39 13.46 -3.38 22.93
N GLN A 40 12.98 -4.08 21.90
CA GLN A 40 11.59 -4.53 21.79
C GLN A 40 11.52 -5.92 21.12
N ALA A 41 10.70 -6.81 21.68
CA ALA A 41 10.44 -8.16 21.14
C ALA A 41 9.60 -8.17 19.83
N SER A 42 9.26 -7.01 19.28
CA SER A 42 8.43 -6.87 18.07
C SER A 42 9.19 -7.17 16.79
N VAL A 43 8.47 -7.66 15.77
CA VAL A 43 8.95 -7.79 14.39
C VAL A 43 8.39 -6.64 13.55
N GLU A 44 9.24 -6.06 12.70
CA GLU A 44 8.87 -5.20 11.58
C GLU A 44 8.84 -6.08 10.32
N GLU A 45 7.64 -6.40 9.83
CA GLU A 45 7.44 -7.27 8.65
C GLU A 45 7.30 -6.44 7.37
N CYS A 46 7.97 -6.85 6.29
CA CYS A 46 7.98 -6.16 4.99
C CYS A 46 8.08 -7.18 3.84
N SER A 47 7.47 -6.91 2.68
CA SER A 47 7.76 -7.68 1.46
C SER A 47 8.90 -7.03 0.67
N ALA A 48 9.73 -7.84 0.01
CA ALA A 48 10.65 -7.33 -1.01
C ALA A 48 9.96 -6.44 -2.07
N THR A 49 8.69 -6.72 -2.41
CA THR A 49 7.92 -5.90 -3.37
C THR A 49 7.54 -4.51 -2.81
N ASP A 50 7.54 -4.32 -1.49
CA ASP A 50 7.33 -2.99 -0.90
C ASP A 50 8.56 -2.10 -1.07
N LEU A 51 9.76 -2.67 -1.12
CA LEU A 51 11.01 -1.94 -1.30
C LEU A 51 11.15 -1.38 -2.73
N ILE A 52 10.95 -2.22 -3.76
CA ILE A 52 11.31 -1.95 -5.17
C ILE A 52 10.22 -1.14 -5.93
N ARG A 53 9.49 -0.21 -5.27
CA ARG A 53 8.35 0.47 -5.91
C ARG A 53 8.72 1.62 -6.85
N GLN A 54 8.37 1.43 -8.13
CA GLN A 54 8.04 2.44 -9.16
C GLN A 54 9.11 3.45 -9.62
N TYR A 55 10.10 3.84 -8.82
CA TYR A 55 11.06 4.89 -9.22
C TYR A 55 12.52 4.56 -8.87
N VAL A 56 13.41 4.81 -9.83
CA VAL A 56 14.88 4.64 -9.72
C VAL A 56 15.44 5.50 -8.57
N GLY A 57 16.41 4.98 -7.81
CA GLY A 57 17.09 5.74 -6.75
C GLY A 57 16.26 6.06 -5.51
N GLN A 58 15.00 5.61 -5.43
CA GLN A 58 14.20 5.70 -4.19
C GLN A 58 14.37 4.48 -3.29
N THR A 59 14.95 3.38 -3.80
CA THR A 59 15.03 2.08 -3.11
C THR A 59 15.96 2.17 -1.90
N GLY A 60 17.17 2.70 -2.07
CA GLY A 60 18.14 2.86 -0.98
C GLY A 60 17.61 3.69 0.21
N PRO A 61 17.14 4.95 -0.01
CA PRO A 61 16.56 5.77 1.05
C PRO A 61 15.32 5.16 1.74
N LYS A 62 14.57 4.30 1.03
CA LYS A 62 13.43 3.58 1.60
C LYS A 62 13.87 2.42 2.50
N LEU A 63 14.90 1.68 2.08
CA LEU A 63 15.50 0.61 2.88
C LEU A 63 16.15 1.17 4.16
N GLN A 64 16.89 2.28 4.06
CA GLN A 64 17.48 2.96 5.22
C GLN A 64 16.40 3.32 6.26
N LYS A 65 15.27 3.93 5.84
CA LYS A 65 14.13 4.25 6.72
C LYS A 65 13.48 3.01 7.36
N LEU A 66 13.42 1.89 6.63
CA LEU A 66 12.90 0.62 7.16
C LEU A 66 13.84 0.04 8.23
N MET A 67 15.16 0.07 8.00
CA MET A 67 16.15 -0.36 8.98
C MET A 67 16.19 0.56 10.21
N GLU A 68 15.98 1.87 10.05
CA GLU A 68 15.77 2.81 11.15
C GLU A 68 14.52 2.47 11.98
N LYS A 69 13.38 2.15 11.33
CA LYS A 69 12.14 1.75 12.00
C LYS A 69 12.28 0.41 12.77
N ALA A 70 13.14 -0.47 12.27
CA ALA A 70 13.47 -1.76 12.85
C ALA A 70 14.65 -1.73 13.86
N MET A 71 15.20 -0.56 14.19
CA MET A 71 16.22 -0.43 15.24
C MET A 71 15.72 -0.97 16.57
N GLY A 72 16.53 -1.82 17.21
CA GLY A 72 16.17 -2.50 18.46
C GLY A 72 15.09 -3.57 18.32
N LYS A 73 14.81 -4.04 17.09
CA LYS A 73 13.78 -5.03 16.75
C LYS A 73 14.32 -6.12 15.82
N VAL A 74 13.44 -7.02 15.40
CA VAL A 74 13.65 -7.88 14.22
C VAL A 74 13.09 -7.19 12.98
N LEU A 75 13.87 -7.11 11.90
CA LEU A 75 13.42 -6.82 10.55
C LEU A 75 13.21 -8.14 9.80
N PHE A 76 11.99 -8.41 9.33
CA PHE A 76 11.66 -9.62 8.57
C PHE A 76 11.24 -9.24 7.15
N ILE A 77 12.05 -9.62 6.15
CA ILE A 77 11.79 -9.37 4.73
C ILE A 77 11.35 -10.69 4.08
N ASP A 78 10.05 -10.81 3.78
CA ASP A 78 9.51 -11.99 3.08
C ASP A 78 9.59 -11.83 1.56
N GLU A 79 9.65 -12.97 0.88
CA GLU A 79 9.87 -13.08 -0.56
C GLU A 79 11.15 -12.35 -1.04
N ALA A 80 12.20 -12.37 -0.18
CA ALA A 80 13.46 -11.63 -0.36
C ALA A 80 14.14 -11.86 -1.71
N TYR A 81 13.91 -13.02 -2.34
CA TYR A 81 14.40 -13.35 -3.68
C TYR A 81 13.95 -12.37 -4.78
N ARG A 82 12.87 -11.60 -4.58
CA ARG A 82 12.46 -10.54 -5.53
C ARG A 82 13.46 -9.38 -5.58
N LEU A 83 14.34 -9.25 -4.57
CA LEU A 83 15.51 -8.35 -4.59
C LEU A 83 16.62 -8.82 -5.57
N ALA A 84 16.46 -9.98 -6.21
CA ALA A 84 17.32 -10.45 -7.30
C ALA A 84 16.70 -10.25 -8.71
N GLU A 85 15.53 -9.61 -8.84
CA GLU A 85 14.80 -9.53 -10.12
C GLU A 85 14.58 -8.08 -10.59
N GLY A 86 15.42 -7.64 -11.53
CA GLY A 86 15.32 -6.34 -12.21
C GLY A 86 16.44 -5.36 -11.87
N GLY A 87 16.61 -4.31 -12.70
CA GLY A 87 17.75 -3.38 -12.61
C GLY A 87 17.79 -2.49 -11.36
N PHE A 88 16.69 -2.40 -10.61
CA PHE A 88 16.62 -1.67 -9.32
C PHE A 88 16.86 -2.57 -8.10
N ALA A 89 16.95 -3.89 -8.34
CA ALA A 89 17.03 -4.88 -7.28
C ALA A 89 18.49 -5.03 -6.77
N THR A 90 19.48 -4.83 -7.65
CA THR A 90 20.91 -4.70 -7.28
C THR A 90 21.17 -3.51 -6.36
N GLU A 91 20.64 -2.31 -6.68
CA GLU A 91 20.68 -1.11 -5.81
C GLU A 91 20.18 -1.44 -4.38
N ALA A 92 19.11 -2.24 -4.28
CA ALA A 92 18.53 -2.67 -3.01
C ALA A 92 19.43 -3.65 -2.24
N MET A 93 20.07 -4.60 -2.94
CA MET A 93 21.00 -5.56 -2.33
C MET A 93 22.28 -4.89 -1.83
N ASP A 94 22.84 -3.97 -2.62
CA ASP A 94 24.08 -3.29 -2.28
C ASP A 94 23.88 -2.34 -1.08
N GLU A 95 22.81 -1.52 -1.07
CA GLU A 95 22.47 -0.72 0.12
C GLU A 95 22.12 -1.58 1.35
N LEU A 96 21.58 -2.80 1.17
CA LEU A 96 21.38 -3.73 2.29
C LEU A 96 22.70 -4.21 2.88
N VAL A 97 23.65 -4.63 2.04
CA VAL A 97 25.00 -5.04 2.47
C VAL A 97 25.73 -3.89 3.17
N ASP A 98 25.61 -2.69 2.61
CA ASP A 98 26.16 -1.45 3.16
C ASP A 98 25.53 -1.11 4.52
N CYS A 99 24.19 -1.12 4.63
CA CYS A 99 23.51 -0.86 5.89
C CYS A 99 23.83 -1.90 6.97
N LEU A 100 23.91 -3.18 6.62
CA LEU A 100 24.37 -4.23 7.55
C LEU A 100 25.81 -4.01 8.03
N THR A 101 26.66 -3.38 7.20
CA THR A 101 28.06 -3.08 7.53
C THR A 101 28.22 -1.75 8.30
N LYS A 102 27.30 -0.78 8.13
CA LYS A 102 27.33 0.55 8.80
C LYS A 102 27.16 0.40 10.34
N PRO A 103 28.08 0.92 11.19
CA PRO A 103 27.99 0.83 12.66
C PRO A 103 26.74 1.46 13.30
N LYS A 104 25.96 2.22 12.54
CA LYS A 104 24.62 2.72 12.91
C LYS A 104 23.62 1.57 13.15
N PHE A 105 23.75 0.48 12.41
CA PHE A 105 22.79 -0.64 12.34
C PHE A 105 23.40 -1.98 12.79
N ALA A 106 24.69 -2.22 12.53
CA ALA A 106 25.38 -3.45 12.93
C ALA A 106 25.17 -3.79 14.42
N GLN A 107 24.76 -5.04 14.71
CA GLN A 107 24.44 -5.54 16.06
C GLN A 107 23.39 -4.74 16.86
N ARG A 108 22.55 -3.93 16.18
CA ARG A 108 21.50 -3.08 16.79
C ARG A 108 20.07 -3.41 16.33
N LEU A 109 19.93 -4.26 15.32
CA LEU A 109 18.70 -4.96 14.95
C LEU A 109 19.06 -6.37 14.48
N VAL A 110 18.08 -7.27 14.47
CA VAL A 110 18.21 -8.60 13.85
C VAL A 110 17.55 -8.56 12.48
N VAL A 111 18.24 -8.97 11.41
CA VAL A 111 17.71 -8.97 10.04
C VAL A 111 17.48 -10.40 9.57
N ILE A 112 16.30 -10.68 9.04
CA ILE A 112 15.89 -11.98 8.53
C ILE A 112 15.41 -11.84 7.09
N LEU A 113 16.09 -12.52 6.17
CA LEU A 113 15.63 -12.69 4.79
C LEU A 113 14.89 -14.02 4.67
N ALA A 114 13.68 -14.01 4.12
CA ALA A 114 12.84 -15.21 3.99
C ALA A 114 12.40 -15.47 2.54
N GLY A 115 12.29 -16.75 2.17
CA GLY A 115 11.87 -17.16 0.83
C GLY A 115 11.79 -18.68 0.66
N TYR A 116 11.64 -19.13 -0.58
CA TYR A 116 11.80 -20.54 -0.97
C TYR A 116 13.28 -20.89 -1.09
N ASP A 117 13.62 -22.17 -0.95
CA ASP A 117 15.00 -22.67 -0.87
C ASP A 117 15.84 -22.27 -2.10
N LYS A 118 15.42 -22.73 -3.28
CA LYS A 118 16.04 -22.44 -4.60
C LYS A 118 16.14 -20.93 -4.91
N ASP A 119 15.10 -20.18 -4.56
CA ASP A 119 15.00 -18.75 -4.88
C ASP A 119 15.94 -17.91 -4.00
N ILE A 120 16.12 -18.33 -2.74
CA ILE A 120 17.11 -17.74 -1.85
C ILE A 120 18.53 -18.14 -2.26
N ASP A 121 18.80 -19.40 -2.62
CA ASP A 121 20.12 -19.79 -3.15
C ASP A 121 20.50 -18.95 -4.38
N ARG A 122 19.54 -18.70 -5.27
CA ARG A 122 19.69 -17.78 -6.41
C ARG A 122 20.03 -16.36 -5.95
N LEU A 123 19.32 -15.79 -4.98
CA LEU A 123 19.63 -14.47 -4.40
C LEU A 123 21.08 -14.40 -3.86
N MET A 124 21.49 -15.38 -3.05
CA MET A 124 22.83 -15.43 -2.45
C MET A 124 23.93 -15.60 -3.52
N SER A 125 23.62 -16.26 -4.65
CA SER A 125 24.55 -16.41 -5.77
C SER A 125 24.76 -15.12 -6.59
N MET A 126 23.81 -14.17 -6.57
CA MET A 126 23.94 -12.91 -7.31
C MET A 126 24.84 -11.87 -6.63
N ASN A 127 24.90 -11.87 -5.30
CA ASN A 127 25.70 -10.89 -4.54
C ASN A 127 26.52 -11.57 -3.43
N PRO A 128 27.84 -11.81 -3.64
CA PRO A 128 28.75 -12.35 -2.62
C PRO A 128 28.82 -11.51 -1.34
N GLY A 129 28.43 -10.24 -1.40
CA GLY A 129 28.22 -9.39 -0.23
C GLY A 129 27.18 -9.97 0.72
N LEU A 130 26.01 -10.39 0.23
CA LEU A 130 24.97 -10.99 1.08
C LEU A 130 25.48 -12.28 1.75
N THR A 131 26.14 -13.16 0.99
CA THR A 131 26.70 -14.43 1.48
C THR A 131 27.71 -14.27 2.61
N SER A 132 28.43 -13.15 2.65
CA SER A 132 29.38 -12.83 3.73
C SER A 132 28.74 -12.11 4.94
N ARG A 133 27.51 -11.59 4.82
CA ARG A 133 26.78 -10.91 5.93
C ARG A 133 25.63 -11.74 6.51
N PHE A 134 25.22 -12.84 5.88
CA PHE A 134 24.21 -13.79 6.36
C PHE A 134 24.83 -15.18 6.60
N PRO A 135 25.59 -15.37 7.69
CA PRO A 135 26.26 -16.65 7.96
C PRO A 135 25.30 -17.77 8.36
N GLU A 136 24.17 -17.43 9.02
CA GLU A 136 23.29 -18.41 9.65
C GLU A 136 22.05 -18.71 8.80
N THR A 137 21.84 -19.98 8.44
CA THR A 137 20.70 -20.43 7.62
C THR A 137 19.79 -21.38 8.39
N VAL A 138 18.53 -20.98 8.57
CA VAL A 138 17.48 -21.78 9.18
C VAL A 138 16.62 -22.43 8.10
N LEU A 139 16.75 -23.74 7.93
CA LEU A 139 15.98 -24.52 6.96
C LEU A 139 14.64 -25.00 7.56
N PHE A 140 13.54 -24.48 7.03
CA PHE A 140 12.18 -24.90 7.34
C PHE A 140 11.75 -26.01 6.39
N LYS A 141 11.51 -27.21 6.92
CA LYS A 141 10.98 -28.36 6.16
C LYS A 141 9.45 -28.29 6.10
N HIS A 142 8.84 -29.10 5.22
CA HIS A 142 7.40 -29.33 5.24
C HIS A 142 6.95 -29.89 6.60
N LEU A 143 5.69 -29.63 6.99
CA LEU A 143 5.14 -30.16 8.24
C LEU A 143 4.77 -31.63 8.08
N ASP A 144 5.17 -32.46 9.04
CA ASP A 144 4.83 -33.89 9.05
C ASP A 144 3.31 -34.10 9.01
N PRO A 145 2.80 -35.18 8.40
CA PRO A 145 1.38 -35.50 8.36
C PRO A 145 0.71 -35.51 9.75
N GLU A 146 1.41 -36.05 10.76
CA GLU A 146 0.96 -36.00 12.15
C GLU A 146 0.87 -34.57 12.71
N THR A 147 1.84 -33.72 12.37
CA THR A 147 1.89 -32.32 12.80
C THR A 147 0.79 -31.51 12.12
N CYS A 148 0.48 -31.82 10.85
CA CYS A 148 -0.69 -31.30 10.14
C CYS A 148 -2.00 -31.74 10.80
N PHE A 149 -2.16 -33.01 11.17
CA PHE A 149 -3.35 -33.50 11.89
C PHE A 149 -3.49 -32.86 13.29
N LYS A 150 -2.42 -32.81 14.08
CA LYS A 150 -2.37 -32.16 15.40
C LYS A 150 -2.73 -30.66 15.30
N LEU A 151 -2.33 -29.99 14.23
CA LEU A 151 -2.71 -28.59 13.94
C LEU A 151 -4.18 -28.46 13.53
N LEU A 152 -4.70 -29.35 12.67
CA LEU A 152 -6.10 -29.39 12.26
C LEU A 152 -7.02 -29.50 13.49
N VAL A 153 -6.78 -30.50 14.34
CA VAL A 153 -7.53 -30.71 15.58
C VAL A 153 -7.47 -29.47 16.48
N LYS A 154 -6.29 -28.87 16.65
CA LYS A 154 -6.10 -27.66 17.47
C LYS A 154 -6.86 -26.44 16.95
N ASP A 155 -6.93 -26.25 15.62
CA ASP A 155 -7.66 -25.12 15.02
C ASP A 155 -9.18 -25.39 14.90
N LEU A 156 -9.63 -26.65 14.89
CA LEU A 156 -11.04 -27.03 15.09
C LEU A 156 -11.47 -26.83 16.55
N GLN A 157 -10.68 -27.24 17.53
CA GLN A 157 -10.96 -27.03 18.96
C GLN A 157 -11.08 -25.54 19.32
N LYS A 158 -10.27 -24.66 18.71
CA LYS A 158 -10.43 -23.19 18.84
C LYS A 158 -11.78 -22.68 18.32
N ARG A 159 -12.37 -23.35 17.33
CA ARG A 159 -13.70 -23.01 16.78
C ARG A 159 -14.83 -23.55 17.66
N LYS A 160 -14.67 -24.72 18.31
CA LYS A 160 -15.59 -25.22 19.37
C LYS A 160 -15.70 -24.26 20.58
N LYS A 161 -14.72 -23.37 20.80
CA LYS A 161 -14.83 -22.26 21.78
C LYS A 161 -15.65 -21.04 21.31
N LYS A 162 -16.11 -21.00 20.05
CA LYS A 162 -16.88 -19.89 19.48
C LYS A 162 -18.28 -20.26 18.97
N ALA A 163 -18.58 -21.56 18.89
CA ALA A 163 -19.90 -22.10 18.58
C ALA A 163 -20.02 -23.50 19.21
N PRO A 164 -21.22 -23.97 19.60
CA PRO A 164 -21.46 -25.32 20.09
C PRO A 164 -21.36 -26.35 18.96
N LEU A 165 -20.15 -26.54 18.44
CA LEU A 165 -19.81 -27.75 17.71
C LEU A 165 -19.62 -28.85 18.72
N ASP A 166 -20.24 -29.99 18.49
CA ASP A 166 -19.69 -31.21 19.05
C ASP A 166 -18.71 -31.85 18.08
N LEU A 167 -17.44 -31.82 18.48
CA LEU A 167 -16.36 -32.58 17.86
C LEU A 167 -16.45 -34.06 18.31
N SER A 168 -17.60 -34.70 18.05
CA SER A 168 -17.76 -36.16 18.01
C SER A 168 -17.09 -36.75 16.76
N VAL A 169 -15.84 -36.34 16.52
CA VAL A 169 -14.85 -37.26 15.98
C VAL A 169 -14.55 -38.19 17.14
N PRO A 170 -14.72 -39.52 17.02
CA PRO A 170 -14.50 -40.43 18.14
C PRO A 170 -13.14 -40.21 18.79
N ASP A 171 -13.09 -40.33 20.12
CA ASP A 171 -11.86 -40.22 20.91
C ASP A 171 -11.51 -41.63 21.43
N PRO A 172 -10.50 -42.32 20.87
CA PRO A 172 -9.67 -41.95 19.71
C PRO A 172 -10.36 -42.21 18.36
N PRO A 173 -9.90 -41.59 17.26
CA PRO A 173 -10.40 -41.93 15.93
C PRO A 173 -10.05 -43.38 15.61
N THR A 174 -10.99 -44.12 15.01
CA THR A 174 -10.76 -45.48 14.50
C THR A 174 -9.46 -45.52 13.70
N SER A 175 -8.58 -46.49 13.97
CA SER A 175 -7.21 -46.52 13.43
C SER A 175 -7.15 -46.38 11.90
N GLU A 176 -8.12 -46.98 11.21
CA GLU A 176 -8.32 -46.87 9.76
C GLU A 176 -8.58 -45.43 9.28
N LEU A 177 -9.40 -44.65 10.00
CA LEU A 177 -9.64 -43.24 9.67
C LEU A 177 -8.36 -42.42 9.88
N LEU A 178 -7.66 -42.62 10.99
CA LEU A 178 -6.40 -41.91 11.25
C LEU A 178 -5.36 -42.23 10.16
N GLN A 179 -5.26 -43.49 9.72
CA GLN A 179 -4.41 -43.90 8.61
C GLN A 179 -4.80 -43.21 7.30
N LYS A 180 -6.09 -43.16 6.95
CA LYS A 180 -6.59 -42.47 5.73
C LYS A 180 -6.29 -40.96 5.76
N LEU A 181 -6.53 -40.28 6.88
CA LEU A 181 -6.23 -38.86 7.03
C LEU A 181 -4.72 -38.57 6.94
N LEU A 182 -3.88 -39.41 7.57
CA LEU A 182 -2.42 -39.29 7.46
C LEU A 182 -1.92 -39.59 6.05
N GLN A 183 -2.56 -40.50 5.32
CA GLN A 183 -2.22 -40.80 3.92
C GLN A 183 -2.57 -39.63 2.99
N LEU A 184 -3.76 -39.05 3.12
CA LEU A 184 -4.13 -37.82 2.38
C LEU A 184 -3.19 -36.65 2.71
N PHE A 185 -2.76 -36.50 3.97
CA PHE A 185 -1.74 -35.50 4.33
C PHE A 185 -0.35 -35.80 3.75
N ARG A 186 0.04 -37.08 3.55
CA ARG A 186 1.28 -37.44 2.82
C ARG A 186 1.18 -37.03 1.36
N GLU A 187 0.10 -37.38 0.69
CA GLU A 187 -0.15 -37.07 -0.72
C GLU A 187 -0.17 -35.55 -0.95
N LEU A 188 -0.90 -34.80 -0.10
CA LEU A 188 -0.84 -33.33 -0.07
C LEU A 188 0.58 -32.80 0.15
N SER A 189 1.38 -33.39 1.04
CA SER A 189 2.73 -32.91 1.36
C SER A 189 3.76 -33.06 0.23
N VAL A 190 3.48 -33.87 -0.79
CA VAL A 190 4.34 -34.08 -1.97
C VAL A 190 4.07 -33.02 -3.06
N LEU A 191 2.94 -32.32 -3.02
CA LEU A 191 2.59 -31.31 -4.02
C LEU A 191 3.36 -29.99 -3.79
N GLU A 192 3.98 -29.45 -4.85
CA GLU A 192 4.63 -28.12 -4.78
C GLU A 192 3.64 -27.00 -4.43
N SER A 193 2.35 -27.19 -4.72
CA SER A 193 1.26 -26.27 -4.36
C SER A 193 0.82 -26.32 -2.89
N TRP A 194 1.49 -27.09 -2.02
CA TRP A 194 1.12 -27.28 -0.61
C TRP A 194 1.65 -26.18 0.33
N GLY A 195 0.71 -25.49 0.97
CA GLY A 195 0.93 -24.36 1.89
C GLY A 195 1.06 -24.74 3.37
N ASN A 196 1.30 -26.02 3.71
CA ASN A 196 1.48 -26.49 5.08
C ASN A 196 0.40 -25.93 6.04
N ALA A 197 0.78 -25.20 7.11
CA ALA A 197 -0.19 -24.65 8.07
C ALA A 197 -1.19 -23.64 7.47
N ARG A 198 -0.91 -23.04 6.30
CA ARG A 198 -1.86 -22.16 5.59
C ARG A 198 -3.02 -22.96 5.00
N ASP A 199 -2.74 -24.15 4.50
CA ASP A 199 -3.74 -25.02 3.90
C ASP A 199 -4.47 -25.86 4.94
N VAL A 200 -3.79 -26.34 6.00
CA VAL A 200 -4.46 -26.94 7.18
C VAL A 200 -5.49 -25.98 7.80
N LYS A 201 -5.17 -24.67 7.88
CA LYS A 201 -6.12 -23.63 8.33
C LYS A 201 -7.28 -23.39 7.36
N SER A 202 -7.01 -23.52 6.06
CA SER A 202 -8.02 -23.44 5.00
C SER A 202 -8.97 -24.64 5.06
N LEU A 203 -8.44 -25.85 5.24
CA LEU A 203 -9.18 -27.09 5.44
C LEU A 203 -10.09 -27.01 6.66
N ALA A 204 -9.56 -26.56 7.81
CA ALA A 204 -10.33 -26.28 9.03
C ALA A 204 -11.41 -25.19 8.84
N LYS A 205 -11.29 -24.33 7.82
CA LYS A 205 -12.33 -23.36 7.43
C LYS A 205 -13.39 -24.04 6.55
N SER A 206 -12.98 -24.82 5.54
CA SER A 206 -13.89 -25.54 4.64
C SER A 206 -14.77 -26.55 5.37
N MET A 207 -14.20 -27.38 6.26
CA MET A 207 -14.96 -28.30 7.13
C MET A 207 -16.03 -27.56 7.96
N PHE A 208 -15.65 -26.43 8.57
CA PHE A 208 -16.55 -25.61 9.38
C PHE A 208 -17.64 -24.92 8.54
N GLN A 209 -17.32 -24.53 7.30
CA GLN A 209 -18.27 -23.92 6.36
C GLN A 209 -19.27 -24.96 5.82
N ALA A 210 -18.79 -26.16 5.45
CA ALA A 210 -19.64 -27.27 5.04
C ALA A 210 -20.65 -27.64 6.14
N LEU A 211 -20.18 -27.76 7.40
CA LEU A 211 -21.06 -28.01 8.55
C LEU A 211 -22.19 -26.97 8.71
N ILE A 212 -21.89 -25.68 8.51
CA ILE A 212 -22.92 -24.63 8.58
C ILE A 212 -23.91 -24.74 7.41
N SER A 213 -23.44 -25.10 6.22
CA SER A 213 -24.29 -25.30 5.04
C SER A 213 -25.23 -26.51 5.15
N THR A 214 -24.85 -27.56 5.88
CA THR A 214 -25.71 -28.74 6.12
C THR A 214 -26.67 -28.56 7.32
N ALA A 215 -26.55 -27.48 8.10
CA ALA A 215 -27.26 -27.31 9.35
C ALA A 215 -28.71 -26.82 9.17
N VAL A 216 -29.68 -27.70 9.42
CA VAL A 216 -31.11 -27.34 9.52
C VAL A 216 -31.32 -26.43 10.73
N ARG A 217 -32.14 -25.38 10.58
CA ARG A 217 -32.47 -24.44 11.66
C ARG A 217 -33.67 -24.94 12.49
N PRO A 218 -33.71 -24.71 13.82
CA PRO A 218 -32.69 -24.04 14.65
C PRO A 218 -31.47 -24.93 14.88
N ILE A 219 -30.27 -24.34 14.79
CA ILE A 219 -29.00 -25.07 14.96
C ILE A 219 -28.77 -25.35 16.44
N THR A 220 -29.17 -26.53 16.92
CA THR A 220 -29.00 -26.95 18.32
C THR A 220 -27.61 -27.53 18.59
N ASN A 221 -27.07 -28.33 17.67
CA ASN A 221 -25.71 -28.89 17.72
C ASN A 221 -25.14 -29.02 16.30
N LEU A 222 -23.81 -28.94 16.15
CA LEU A 222 -23.09 -29.20 14.90
C LEU A 222 -22.11 -30.36 15.09
N ILE A 223 -22.33 -31.49 14.43
CA ILE A 223 -21.53 -32.72 14.55
C ILE A 223 -20.59 -32.87 13.34
N LEU A 224 -19.28 -33.01 13.56
CA LEU A 224 -18.30 -33.22 12.50
C LEU A 224 -18.20 -34.70 12.07
N THR A 225 -19.09 -35.12 11.16
CA THR A 225 -19.12 -36.48 10.61
C THR A 225 -17.87 -36.80 9.77
N GLN A 226 -17.36 -38.04 9.86
CA GLN A 226 -16.23 -38.56 9.08
C GLN A 226 -16.33 -38.27 7.57
N THR A 227 -17.52 -38.39 6.98
CA THR A 227 -17.77 -38.13 5.55
C THR A 227 -17.40 -36.70 5.14
N ILE A 228 -17.70 -35.70 5.97
CA ILE A 228 -17.38 -34.29 5.72
C ILE A 228 -15.87 -34.05 5.86
N ILE A 229 -15.20 -34.77 6.77
CA ILE A 229 -13.74 -34.69 6.91
C ILE A 229 -13.05 -35.24 5.66
N MET A 230 -13.48 -36.42 5.20
CA MET A 230 -12.91 -37.06 4.01
C MET A 230 -13.18 -36.24 2.75
N SER A 231 -14.44 -35.87 2.46
CA SER A 231 -14.77 -35.14 1.22
C SER A 231 -14.01 -33.82 1.13
N THR A 232 -13.94 -33.03 2.20
CA THR A 232 -13.22 -31.73 2.17
C THR A 232 -11.70 -31.87 2.08
N MET A 233 -11.12 -33.04 2.42
CA MET A 233 -9.71 -33.34 2.16
C MET A 233 -9.49 -33.84 0.74
N GLU A 234 -10.38 -34.69 0.22
CA GLU A 234 -10.36 -35.20 -1.17
C GLU A 234 -10.57 -34.05 -2.18
N GLU A 235 -11.56 -33.19 -1.95
CA GLU A 235 -11.80 -31.94 -2.68
C GLU A 235 -10.54 -31.04 -2.72
N MET A 236 -9.84 -30.91 -1.58
CA MET A 236 -8.60 -30.14 -1.49
C MET A 236 -7.46 -30.81 -2.25
N LEU A 237 -7.32 -32.14 -2.16
CA LEU A 237 -6.30 -32.90 -2.89
C LEU A 237 -6.52 -32.80 -4.41
N ASP A 238 -7.75 -32.92 -4.89
CA ASP A 238 -8.11 -32.75 -6.30
C ASP A 238 -7.86 -31.31 -6.79
N GLU A 239 -8.23 -30.31 -6.00
CA GLU A 239 -8.01 -28.90 -6.33
C GLU A 239 -6.50 -28.57 -6.40
N ARG A 240 -5.72 -29.09 -5.45
CA ARG A 240 -4.26 -28.90 -5.41
C ARG A 240 -3.53 -29.69 -6.50
N SER A 241 -3.95 -30.91 -6.79
CA SER A 241 -3.34 -31.73 -7.85
C SER A 241 -3.60 -31.13 -9.23
N ARG A 242 -4.82 -30.64 -9.50
CA ARG A 242 -5.13 -29.88 -10.72
C ARG A 242 -4.29 -28.61 -10.83
N ARG A 243 -4.14 -27.84 -9.73
CA ARG A 243 -3.25 -26.67 -9.71
C ARG A 243 -1.77 -27.02 -9.89
N ASN A 244 -1.30 -28.16 -9.37
CA ASN A 244 0.07 -28.65 -9.57
C ASN A 244 0.33 -29.02 -11.04
N ALA A 245 -0.59 -29.74 -11.68
CA ALA A 245 -0.51 -30.07 -13.10
C ALA A 245 -0.51 -28.81 -14.00
N ALA A 246 -1.29 -27.78 -13.65
CA ALA A 246 -1.34 -26.51 -14.38
C ALA A 246 -0.09 -25.63 -14.21
N VAL A 247 0.71 -25.80 -13.15
CA VAL A 247 2.01 -25.11 -13.01
C VAL A 247 3.05 -25.68 -13.97
N GLY A 248 3.00 -26.99 -14.23
CA GLY A 248 3.94 -27.70 -15.11
C GLY A 248 3.85 -27.35 -16.60
N THR A 249 2.87 -26.54 -17.03
CA THR A 249 2.68 -26.19 -18.46
C THR A 249 3.02 -24.73 -18.80
N ASN A 250 3.39 -23.89 -17.83
CA ASN A 250 3.53 -22.44 -18.10
C ASN A 250 4.56 -21.69 -17.24
N ARG A 251 5.62 -22.37 -16.78
CA ARG A 251 6.83 -21.73 -16.21
C ARG A 251 8.08 -22.40 -16.76
N PHE A 252 8.96 -21.59 -17.37
CA PHE A 252 10.20 -21.99 -18.05
C PHE A 252 10.02 -22.84 -19.31
N ASP A 253 9.45 -22.23 -20.36
CA ASP A 253 9.96 -22.54 -21.70
C ASP A 253 11.37 -21.95 -21.85
N LYS A 254 12.27 -22.64 -22.54
CA LYS A 254 13.65 -22.21 -22.80
C LYS A 254 13.79 -21.85 -24.27
N SER A 255 14.49 -20.76 -24.54
CA SER A 255 14.71 -20.17 -25.88
C SER A 255 13.47 -19.56 -26.54
N ILE A 256 13.16 -18.32 -26.17
CA ILE A 256 12.68 -17.36 -27.17
C ILE A 256 13.91 -16.93 -27.98
N PRO A 257 14.00 -17.21 -29.30
CA PRO A 257 15.07 -16.66 -30.11
C PRO A 257 14.90 -15.14 -30.19
N LEU A 258 15.98 -14.39 -29.93
CA LEU A 258 16.01 -12.95 -30.17
C LEU A 258 15.82 -12.68 -31.67
N ARG A 259 14.57 -12.41 -32.09
CA ARG A 259 14.31 -11.80 -33.39
C ARG A 259 14.93 -10.40 -33.39
N PRO A 260 15.86 -10.09 -34.30
CA PRO A 260 16.38 -8.73 -34.43
C PRO A 260 15.22 -7.76 -34.73
N MET A 261 15.21 -6.62 -34.05
CA MET A 261 14.36 -5.49 -34.45
C MET A 261 14.73 -5.09 -35.89
N PRO A 262 13.77 -4.88 -36.80
CA PRO A 262 14.07 -4.34 -38.12
C PRO A 262 14.60 -2.92 -37.97
N GLN A 263 15.84 -2.68 -38.37
CA GLN A 263 16.44 -1.35 -38.39
C GLN A 263 15.72 -0.48 -39.44
N PRO A 264 15.28 0.75 -39.11
CA PRO A 264 14.89 1.72 -40.12
C PRO A 264 16.10 2.06 -40.98
N GLN A 265 16.03 1.79 -42.29
CA GLN A 265 17.11 2.15 -43.20
C GLN A 265 17.16 3.68 -43.35
N MET A 266 18.29 4.29 -43.02
CA MET A 266 18.58 5.66 -43.44
C MET A 266 18.76 5.71 -44.96
N GLN A 267 18.07 6.62 -45.63
CA GLN A 267 18.52 7.15 -46.91
C GLN A 267 18.98 8.59 -46.70
N ASN A 268 20.24 8.85 -47.04
CA ASN A 268 20.87 10.15 -46.90
C ASN A 268 20.55 11.06 -48.08
N SER A 269 20.23 12.32 -47.79
CA SER A 269 20.67 13.45 -48.60
C SER A 269 21.05 14.60 -47.66
N ALA A 270 22.12 15.32 -47.99
CA ALA A 270 22.83 16.22 -47.07
C ALA A 270 23.34 17.48 -47.85
N PRO A 271 24.19 18.38 -47.30
CA PRO A 271 23.81 19.78 -47.15
C PRO A 271 24.69 20.75 -47.96
N PRO A 272 24.57 22.07 -47.72
CA PRO A 272 25.67 22.82 -47.06
C PRO A 272 25.17 23.51 -45.77
N MET A 273 25.91 23.64 -44.67
CA MET A 273 27.21 24.29 -44.41
C MET A 273 27.23 25.82 -44.62
N ALA A 274 27.83 26.66 -43.75
CA ALA A 274 28.26 26.51 -42.34
C ALA A 274 28.71 27.88 -41.75
N ARG A 275 28.66 28.04 -40.40
CA ARG A 275 29.51 28.94 -39.55
C ARG A 275 29.30 30.48 -39.70
N SER A 276 29.60 31.36 -38.72
CA SER A 276 30.13 31.22 -37.33
C SER A 276 30.13 32.56 -36.52
N LEU A 277 30.02 32.50 -35.18
CA LEU A 277 30.31 33.53 -34.14
C LEU A 277 29.34 34.76 -34.10
N ASP A 278 28.97 35.46 -33.00
CA ASP A 278 29.05 35.36 -31.51
C ASP A 278 28.07 36.47 -30.92
N ILE A 279 27.82 36.81 -29.63
CA ILE A 279 28.38 36.51 -28.28
C ILE A 279 27.29 36.65 -27.14
N ASP A 280 27.69 36.79 -25.85
CA ASP A 280 26.94 36.94 -24.56
C ASP A 280 25.77 37.98 -24.50
N THR A 281 24.78 37.94 -23.57
CA THR A 281 24.89 37.87 -22.07
C THR A 281 23.59 37.40 -21.35
N ASP A 282 23.69 37.04 -20.06
CA ASP A 282 22.66 36.54 -19.11
C ASP A 282 21.29 37.24 -19.01
N THR A 283 20.21 36.46 -18.74
CA THR A 283 19.45 36.39 -17.45
C THR A 283 18.16 35.52 -17.59
N ALA A 284 17.65 34.93 -16.50
CA ALA A 284 16.52 33.97 -16.44
C ALA A 284 15.21 34.58 -15.80
N PRO A 285 14.13 33.86 -15.38
CA PRO A 285 13.78 32.42 -15.55
C PRO A 285 12.35 32.10 -16.15
N PRO A 286 11.30 31.58 -15.46
CA PRO A 286 10.53 30.38 -15.91
C PRO A 286 8.98 30.66 -15.98
N PRO A 287 7.98 29.75 -15.75
CA PRO A 287 7.95 28.26 -15.59
C PRO A 287 6.76 27.50 -16.26
N THR A 288 6.68 26.17 -16.00
CA THR A 288 5.48 25.33 -15.68
C THR A 288 5.02 24.21 -16.64
N LEU A 289 4.62 23.08 -16.03
CA LEU A 289 4.04 21.83 -16.55
C LEU A 289 2.49 21.84 -16.51
N ILE A 290 1.84 20.94 -17.26
CA ILE A 290 0.55 20.29 -16.90
C ILE A 290 0.61 18.83 -17.41
N SER A 291 0.21 17.79 -16.66
CA SER A 291 -1.07 17.03 -16.81
C SER A 291 -0.89 15.62 -16.19
N THR A 292 -1.86 14.87 -15.64
CA THR A 292 -3.32 15.06 -15.38
C THR A 292 -3.83 13.93 -14.43
N ASP A 293 -4.96 14.16 -13.72
CA ASP A 293 -6.21 13.33 -13.58
C ASP A 293 -6.17 11.76 -13.64
N LYS A 294 -7.10 10.96 -13.05
CA LYS A 294 -8.44 11.19 -12.46
C LYS A 294 -8.85 10.09 -11.41
N GLN A 295 -10.16 9.88 -11.19
CA GLN A 295 -10.85 9.19 -10.06
C GLN A 295 -11.43 7.79 -10.42
N GLU A 296 -11.95 7.03 -9.42
CA GLU A 296 -13.30 6.40 -9.39
C GLU A 296 -13.63 5.69 -8.03
N GLU A 297 -14.78 4.99 -7.89
CA GLU A 297 -15.65 4.97 -6.68
C GLU A 297 -15.71 3.68 -5.77
N GLU A 298 -16.70 3.66 -4.85
CA GLU A 298 -17.00 2.78 -3.68
C GLU A 298 -17.60 1.35 -4.03
N PRO A 299 -18.23 0.49 -3.13
CA PRO A 299 -18.66 0.65 -1.71
C PRO A 299 -18.71 -0.58 -0.73
N LYS A 300 -19.31 -0.33 0.47
CA LYS A 300 -20.08 -1.23 1.40
C LYS A 300 -19.43 -1.94 2.62
N SER A 301 -19.78 -1.41 3.81
CA SER A 301 -20.36 -2.06 5.02
C SER A 301 -19.72 -3.29 5.71
N MET A 302 -19.51 -3.21 7.05
CA MET A 302 -20.37 -3.86 8.08
C MET A 302 -19.86 -3.67 9.53
N GLU A 303 -20.70 -4.01 10.51
CA GLU A 303 -20.50 -3.79 11.96
C GLU A 303 -19.86 -4.97 12.74
N LYS A 304 -19.33 -4.62 13.93
CA LYS A 304 -19.24 -5.40 15.19
C LYS A 304 -18.18 -6.51 15.40
N LYS A 305 -17.54 -6.39 16.58
CA LYS A 305 -16.64 -7.35 17.26
C LYS A 305 -17.44 -8.38 18.09
N PRO A 306 -16.86 -9.55 18.40
CA PRO A 306 -16.91 -10.17 19.73
C PRO A 306 -15.73 -9.63 20.56
N LYS A 307 -15.89 -9.15 21.81
CA LYS A 307 -16.14 -9.91 23.05
C LYS A 307 -15.11 -11.05 23.29
N LEU A 308 -14.48 -11.17 24.45
CA LEU A 308 -14.38 -10.32 25.65
C LEU A 308 -13.10 -10.74 26.42
N ALA A 309 -12.55 -9.91 27.31
CA ALA A 309 -11.48 -10.33 28.22
C ALA A 309 -11.54 -9.56 29.54
N VAL A 310 -11.85 -10.27 30.62
CA VAL A 310 -11.73 -9.90 32.06
C VAL A 310 -12.30 -8.52 32.43
N GLU A 311 -13.44 -8.49 33.11
CA GLU A 311 -13.85 -7.29 33.87
C GLU A 311 -12.86 -7.07 35.02
N PRO A 312 -12.36 -5.85 35.23
CA PRO A 312 -11.44 -5.56 36.33
C PRO A 312 -12.17 -5.66 37.67
N GLU A 313 -11.49 -6.19 38.70
CA GLU A 313 -12.02 -6.12 40.07
C GLU A 313 -12.25 -4.66 40.46
N ASP A 314 -13.43 -4.34 41.00
CA ASP A 314 -13.77 -2.97 41.37
C ASP A 314 -12.82 -2.49 42.49
N PRO A 315 -12.09 -1.37 42.32
CA PRO A 315 -11.23 -0.81 43.36
C PRO A 315 -11.92 -0.65 44.72
N PHE A 316 -13.24 -0.44 44.74
CA PHE A 316 -14.04 -0.28 45.96
C PHE A 316 -14.37 -1.57 46.70
N ASP A 317 -14.18 -2.73 46.07
CA ASP A 317 -14.44 -4.04 46.68
C ASP A 317 -13.49 -4.32 47.86
N SER A 318 -12.38 -3.58 47.95
CA SER A 318 -11.48 -3.54 49.11
C SER A 318 -12.12 -2.91 50.36
N ILE A 319 -13.01 -1.92 50.20
CA ILE A 319 -13.60 -1.11 51.28
C ILE A 319 -14.66 -1.91 52.06
N PHE A 320 -15.36 -2.82 51.38
CA PHE A 320 -16.37 -3.70 51.96
C PHE A 320 -15.77 -4.97 52.59
N LYS A 321 -14.55 -5.36 52.24
CA LYS A 321 -13.83 -6.51 52.82
C LYS A 321 -13.16 -6.23 54.18
N ALA A 322 -13.17 -4.97 54.64
CA ALA A 322 -12.64 -4.57 55.94
C ALA A 322 -13.55 -5.04 57.09
N LYS A 323 -12.98 -5.77 58.06
CA LYS A 323 -13.69 -6.30 59.24
C LYS A 323 -13.96 -5.21 60.29
N ARG A 324 -14.93 -5.49 61.18
CA ARG A 324 -15.29 -4.64 62.32
C ARG A 324 -14.33 -4.82 63.49
N ASP A 325 -13.93 -3.72 64.12
CA ASP A 325 -13.06 -3.71 65.30
C ASP A 325 -13.83 -3.99 66.60
N PRO A 326 -13.22 -4.68 67.60
CA PRO A 326 -13.85 -4.94 68.89
C PRO A 326 -14.07 -3.64 69.68
N GLY A 327 -15.33 -3.34 70.03
CA GLY A 327 -15.72 -2.19 70.86
C GLY A 327 -16.56 -1.13 70.13
N VAL A 328 -16.69 -1.20 68.80
CA VAL A 328 -17.64 -0.36 68.05
C VAL A 328 -19.07 -0.88 68.26
N SER A 329 -20.04 0.01 68.55
CA SER A 329 -21.47 -0.36 68.69
C SER A 329 -22.13 -0.64 67.33
N ASP A 330 -23.26 -1.37 67.35
CA ASP A 330 -23.95 -1.78 66.13
C ASP A 330 -24.48 -0.58 65.32
N GLU A 331 -25.07 0.41 65.99
CA GLU A 331 -25.58 1.65 65.37
C GLU A 331 -24.49 2.41 64.60
N VAL A 332 -23.28 2.50 65.17
CA VAL A 332 -22.13 3.17 64.54
C VAL A 332 -21.60 2.35 63.36
N TRP A 333 -21.63 1.02 63.45
CA TRP A 333 -21.22 0.14 62.35
C TRP A 333 -22.20 0.18 61.17
N GLU A 334 -23.51 0.13 61.42
CA GLU A 334 -24.54 0.25 60.38
C GLU A 334 -24.51 1.62 59.69
N GLN A 335 -24.23 2.70 60.44
CA GLN A 335 -24.03 4.02 59.85
C GLN A 335 -22.80 4.03 58.93
N LEU A 336 -21.66 3.48 59.39
CA LEU A 336 -20.44 3.38 58.60
C LEU A 336 -20.62 2.53 57.33
N GLU A 337 -21.36 1.42 57.39
CA GLU A 337 -21.68 0.61 56.20
C GLU A 337 -22.59 1.35 55.22
N ARG A 338 -23.62 2.07 55.71
CA ARG A 338 -24.47 2.93 54.85
C ARG A 338 -23.67 4.05 54.19
N ASP A 339 -22.75 4.67 54.92
CA ASP A 339 -21.90 5.74 54.40
C ASP A 339 -20.91 5.23 53.34
N LYS A 340 -20.27 4.06 53.57
CA LYS A 340 -19.46 3.34 52.56
C LYS A 340 -20.24 3.09 51.27
N HIS A 341 -21.44 2.53 51.35
CA HIS A 341 -22.27 2.29 50.17
C HIS A 341 -22.63 3.61 49.46
N SER A 342 -22.98 4.66 50.21
CA SER A 342 -23.30 5.96 49.62
C SER A 342 -22.11 6.60 48.88
N MET A 343 -20.89 6.41 49.39
CA MET A 343 -19.65 6.91 48.79
C MET A 343 -19.36 6.20 47.46
N VAL A 344 -19.47 4.87 47.43
CA VAL A 344 -19.19 4.06 46.24
C VAL A 344 -20.24 4.29 45.14
N THR A 345 -21.51 4.46 45.50
CA THR A 345 -22.55 4.84 44.53
C THR A 345 -22.25 6.20 43.88
N LYS A 346 -21.99 7.24 44.68
CA LYS A 346 -21.67 8.59 44.16
C LYS A 346 -20.42 8.62 43.28
N GLU A 347 -19.41 7.86 43.63
CA GLU A 347 -18.16 7.77 42.87
C GLU A 347 -18.32 6.94 41.57
N ARG A 348 -19.19 5.94 41.55
CA ARG A 348 -19.61 5.26 40.31
C ARG A 348 -20.44 6.18 39.40
N GLU A 349 -21.38 6.95 39.96
CA GLU A 349 -22.17 7.96 39.24
C GLU A 349 -21.26 9.06 38.64
N PHE A 350 -20.28 9.53 39.42
CA PHE A 350 -19.29 10.51 38.97
C PHE A 350 -18.41 9.99 37.82
N ARG A 351 -17.98 8.72 37.89
CA ARG A 351 -17.27 8.06 36.78
C ARG A 351 -18.13 7.94 35.54
N HIS A 352 -19.39 7.51 35.66
CA HIS A 352 -20.33 7.43 34.53
C HIS A 352 -20.47 8.78 33.82
N MET A 353 -20.70 9.86 34.57
CA MET A 353 -20.76 11.22 34.01
C MET A 353 -19.45 11.67 33.35
N GLN A 354 -18.28 11.23 33.84
CA GLN A 354 -17.00 11.51 33.17
C GLN A 354 -16.85 10.75 31.85
N GLU A 355 -17.30 9.49 31.77
CA GLU A 355 -17.23 8.70 30.54
C GLU A 355 -18.23 9.21 29.50
N GLU A 356 -19.47 9.52 29.89
CA GLU A 356 -20.46 10.18 29.03
C GLU A 356 -19.94 11.52 28.50
N LYS A 357 -19.31 12.34 29.35
CA LYS A 357 -18.68 13.60 28.94
C LYS A 357 -17.55 13.35 27.94
N ARG A 358 -16.70 12.36 28.16
CA ARG A 358 -15.58 11.99 27.26
C ARG A 358 -16.10 11.58 25.88
N GLU A 359 -17.11 10.71 25.83
CA GLU A 359 -17.73 10.27 24.57
C GLU A 359 -18.43 11.43 23.85
N TYR A 360 -19.10 12.32 24.58
CA TYR A 360 -19.72 13.53 24.03
C TYR A 360 -18.67 14.48 23.42
N GLU A 361 -17.55 14.71 24.12
CA GLU A 361 -16.44 15.49 23.59
C GLU A 361 -15.78 14.83 22.36
N GLU A 362 -15.63 13.51 22.31
CA GLU A 362 -15.09 12.81 21.14
C GLU A 362 -16.02 12.92 19.93
N ARG A 363 -17.33 12.80 20.11
CA ARG A 363 -18.33 13.01 19.04
C ARG A 363 -18.31 14.44 18.50
N ILE A 364 -18.12 15.46 19.34
CA ILE A 364 -17.90 16.84 18.89
C ILE A 364 -16.60 16.95 18.09
N LYS A 365 -15.50 16.34 18.56
CA LYS A 365 -14.20 16.33 17.86
C LYS A 365 -14.26 15.59 16.52
N GLU A 366 -15.14 14.60 16.34
CA GLU A 366 -15.41 13.95 15.05
C GLU A 366 -16.25 14.80 14.12
N PHE A 367 -17.34 15.41 14.61
CA PHE A 367 -18.20 16.31 13.83
C PHE A 367 -17.38 17.47 13.20
N ILE A 368 -16.58 18.16 14.01
CA ILE A 368 -15.71 19.26 13.56
C ILE A 368 -14.65 18.80 12.54
N ARG A 369 -14.21 17.54 12.59
CA ARG A 369 -13.27 16.97 11.60
C ARG A 369 -13.98 16.69 10.26
N ALA A 370 -15.19 16.17 10.29
CA ALA A 370 -15.99 15.91 9.08
C ALA A 370 -16.40 17.23 8.38
N GLU A 371 -16.84 18.22 9.14
CA GLU A 371 -17.23 19.55 8.64
C GLU A 371 -16.07 20.25 7.91
N LYS A 372 -14.86 20.24 8.49
CA LYS A 372 -13.66 20.81 7.86
C LYS A 372 -13.27 20.07 6.58
N ALA A 373 -13.28 18.74 6.60
CA ALA A 373 -12.95 17.95 5.42
C ALA A 373 -13.92 18.20 4.23
N ALA A 374 -15.19 18.49 4.51
CA ALA A 374 -16.16 18.88 3.50
C ALA A 374 -15.88 20.29 2.94
N ALA A 375 -15.53 21.26 3.80
CA ALA A 375 -15.16 22.61 3.39
C ALA A 375 -13.88 22.62 2.51
N ASP A 376 -12.86 21.84 2.88
CA ASP A 376 -11.60 21.70 2.13
C ASP A 376 -11.80 21.06 0.75
N GLU A 377 -12.84 20.23 0.57
CA GLU A 377 -13.22 19.65 -0.73
C GLU A 377 -13.97 20.65 -1.60
N GLU A 378 -14.94 21.39 -1.04
CA GLU A 378 -15.71 22.38 -1.80
C GLU A 378 -14.85 23.57 -2.22
N GLU A 379 -13.93 24.05 -1.37
CA GLU A 379 -13.02 25.14 -1.75
C GLU A 379 -12.07 24.73 -2.90
N ARG A 380 -11.63 23.47 -2.94
CA ARG A 380 -10.82 22.94 -4.06
C ARG A 380 -11.62 22.93 -5.37
N ARG A 381 -12.91 22.59 -5.33
CA ARG A 381 -13.81 22.61 -6.51
C ARG A 381 -14.02 24.03 -7.02
N VAL A 382 -14.32 24.98 -6.13
CA VAL A 382 -14.49 26.40 -6.48
C VAL A 382 -13.21 26.99 -7.08
N ARG A 383 -12.04 26.68 -6.51
CA ARG A 383 -10.73 27.15 -7.02
C ARG A 383 -10.43 26.62 -8.44
N GLU A 384 -10.68 25.33 -8.72
CA GLU A 384 -10.43 24.77 -10.06
C GLU A 384 -11.46 25.27 -11.09
N GLN A 385 -12.73 25.44 -10.72
CA GLN A 385 -13.73 26.08 -11.59
C GLN A 385 -13.36 27.54 -11.91
N ALA A 386 -12.91 28.33 -10.93
CA ALA A 386 -12.43 29.69 -11.13
C ALA A 386 -11.20 29.75 -12.07
N ARG A 387 -10.28 28.79 -11.93
CA ARG A 387 -9.11 28.65 -12.81
C ARG A 387 -9.51 28.37 -14.27
N ILE A 388 -10.45 27.45 -14.49
CA ILE A 388 -10.99 27.12 -15.82
C ILE A 388 -11.70 28.34 -16.43
N ALA A 389 -12.50 29.06 -15.63
CA ALA A 389 -13.19 30.27 -16.08
C ALA A 389 -12.21 31.39 -16.48
N ALA A 390 -11.14 31.62 -15.69
CA ALA A 390 -10.13 32.63 -15.97
C ALA A 390 -9.33 32.33 -17.26
N GLU A 391 -8.97 31.07 -17.51
CA GLU A 391 -8.28 30.65 -18.75
C GLU A 391 -9.20 30.79 -19.99
N LEU A 392 -10.50 30.48 -19.86
CA LEU A 392 -11.49 30.73 -20.92
C LEU A 392 -11.68 32.23 -21.20
N GLU A 393 -11.72 33.06 -20.16
CA GLU A 393 -11.87 34.52 -20.32
C GLU A 393 -10.61 35.15 -20.92
N ARG A 394 -9.42 34.68 -20.51
CA ARG A 394 -8.14 35.07 -21.12
C ARG A 394 -8.13 34.79 -22.62
N ARG A 395 -8.45 33.57 -23.05
CA ARG A 395 -8.48 33.19 -24.48
C ARG A 395 -9.40 34.11 -25.29
N ARG A 396 -10.58 34.46 -24.75
CA ARG A 396 -11.49 35.43 -25.39
C ARG A 396 -10.86 36.83 -25.54
N ARG A 397 -10.10 37.31 -24.54
CA ARG A 397 -9.38 38.59 -24.64
C ARG A 397 -8.25 38.51 -25.69
N ASP A 398 -7.47 37.43 -25.68
CA ASP A 398 -6.37 37.22 -26.62
C ASP A 398 -6.89 37.12 -28.07
N GLU A 399 -8.02 36.44 -28.30
CA GLU A 399 -8.74 36.38 -29.59
C GLU A 399 -9.26 37.76 -30.05
N GLN A 400 -9.82 38.56 -29.14
CA GLN A 400 -10.30 39.92 -29.42
C GLN A 400 -9.14 40.86 -29.79
N LEU A 401 -8.04 40.85 -29.04
CA LEU A 401 -6.84 41.62 -29.36
C LEU A 401 -6.23 41.21 -30.72
N ALA A 402 -6.18 39.91 -30.99
CA ALA A 402 -5.74 39.38 -32.28
C ALA A 402 -6.70 39.74 -33.44
N ALA A 403 -7.99 39.99 -33.18
CA ALA A 403 -8.90 40.54 -34.19
C ALA A 403 -8.60 42.02 -34.48
N ILE A 404 -8.47 42.85 -33.44
CA ILE A 404 -8.22 44.30 -33.55
C ILE A 404 -6.91 44.58 -34.29
N GLU A 405 -5.81 43.90 -33.94
CA GLU A 405 -4.51 44.13 -34.59
C GLU A 405 -4.51 43.66 -36.07
N ARG A 406 -5.31 42.64 -36.43
CA ARG A 406 -5.51 42.26 -37.85
C ARG A 406 -6.27 43.31 -38.66
N GLU A 407 -7.21 44.04 -38.06
CA GLU A 407 -7.86 45.17 -38.74
C GLU A 407 -6.93 46.37 -38.89
N ARG A 408 -6.17 46.67 -37.83
CA ARG A 408 -5.15 47.73 -37.82
C ARG A 408 -4.07 47.50 -38.88
N GLN A 409 -3.61 46.26 -39.05
CA GLN A 409 -2.66 45.90 -40.11
C GLN A 409 -3.23 46.17 -41.51
N LYS A 410 -4.47 45.74 -41.80
CA LYS A 410 -5.17 46.04 -43.06
C LYS A 410 -5.35 47.53 -43.31
N GLU A 411 -5.54 48.35 -42.27
CA GLU A 411 -5.59 49.80 -42.41
C GLU A 411 -4.22 50.42 -42.68
N MET A 412 -3.17 49.98 -41.99
CA MET A 412 -1.79 50.41 -42.25
C MET A 412 -1.32 50.05 -43.67
N GLU A 413 -1.69 48.87 -44.18
CA GLU A 413 -1.41 48.46 -45.56
C GLU A 413 -2.12 49.34 -46.59
N ARG A 414 -3.43 49.59 -46.43
CA ARG A 414 -4.18 50.52 -47.29
C ARG A 414 -3.58 51.94 -47.24
N GLN A 415 -3.17 52.41 -46.07
CA GLN A 415 -2.49 53.71 -45.94
C GLN A 415 -1.10 53.73 -46.62
N LYS A 416 -0.36 52.61 -46.64
CA LYS A 416 0.88 52.48 -47.44
C LYS A 416 0.58 52.53 -48.93
N LYS A 417 -0.42 51.78 -49.43
CA LYS A 417 -0.83 51.83 -50.85
C LYS A 417 -1.20 53.25 -51.29
N LEU A 418 -1.96 53.98 -50.48
CA LEU A 418 -2.32 55.38 -50.74
C LEU A 418 -1.12 56.34 -50.78
N LYS A 419 -0.04 56.08 -50.02
CA LYS A 419 1.20 56.86 -50.09
C LYS A 419 1.96 56.58 -51.40
N VAL A 420 1.94 55.34 -51.90
CA VAL A 420 2.55 54.96 -53.19
C VAL A 420 1.76 55.53 -54.37
N LEU A 421 0.43 55.53 -54.30
CA LEU A 421 -0.45 56.19 -55.28
C LEU A 421 -0.33 57.73 -55.32
N GLY A 422 0.43 58.31 -54.37
CA GLY A 422 0.83 59.71 -54.39
C GLY A 422 -0.32 60.71 -54.16
N ARG A 423 -0.13 61.93 -54.68
CA ARG A 423 -1.14 63.00 -54.65
C ARG A 423 -1.99 62.97 -55.93
N CYS A 424 -3.18 63.56 -55.93
CA CYS A 424 -3.93 63.71 -57.18
C CYS A 424 -3.17 64.62 -58.17
N PRO A 425 -3.50 64.62 -59.48
CA PRO A 425 -2.74 65.36 -60.51
C PRO A 425 -2.54 66.85 -60.25
N MET A 426 -3.40 67.47 -59.43
CA MET A 426 -3.32 68.89 -59.02
C MET A 426 -2.56 69.11 -57.69
N GLY A 427 -1.80 68.12 -57.20
CA GLY A 427 -0.93 68.26 -56.02
C GLY A 427 -1.63 68.12 -54.66
N TYR A 428 -2.91 67.75 -54.61
CA TYR A 428 -3.71 67.60 -53.39
C TYR A 428 -3.68 66.18 -52.81
N MET A 429 -3.68 66.08 -51.48
CA MET A 429 -3.75 64.80 -50.76
C MET A 429 -5.14 64.16 -50.85
N TRP A 430 -5.20 62.83 -50.74
CA TRP A 430 -6.44 62.05 -50.68
C TRP A 430 -7.00 61.99 -49.24
N ILE A 431 -8.31 62.17 -49.10
CA ILE A 431 -9.07 62.11 -47.85
C ILE A 431 -10.12 61.00 -47.97
N LYS A 432 -10.25 60.16 -46.94
CA LYS A 432 -11.24 59.06 -46.91
C LYS A 432 -12.67 59.61 -46.89
N GLN A 433 -13.55 58.99 -47.68
CA GLN A 433 -15.00 59.20 -47.65
C GLN A 433 -15.73 57.85 -47.55
N ALA A 434 -17.06 57.85 -47.39
CA ALA A 434 -17.85 56.64 -47.13
C ALA A 434 -17.85 55.60 -48.29
N SER A 435 -17.42 55.98 -49.50
CA SER A 435 -17.42 55.14 -50.71
C SER A 435 -16.13 55.25 -51.54
N GLY A 436 -15.01 55.63 -50.91
CA GLY A 436 -13.74 55.84 -51.59
C GLY A 436 -12.85 56.89 -50.91
N TYR A 437 -12.05 57.58 -51.71
CA TYR A 437 -11.26 58.74 -51.33
C TYR A 437 -11.55 59.91 -52.28
N ARG A 438 -11.45 61.14 -51.77
CA ARG A 438 -11.57 62.39 -52.54
C ARG A 438 -10.36 63.28 -52.26
N CYS A 439 -9.86 64.01 -53.24
CA CYS A 439 -8.73 64.92 -53.00
C CYS A 439 -9.16 66.12 -52.14
N ALA A 440 -8.23 66.73 -51.41
CA ALA A 440 -8.49 67.90 -50.56
C ALA A 440 -9.04 69.11 -51.33
N GLY A 441 -8.75 69.23 -52.62
CA GLY A 441 -9.35 70.21 -53.54
C GLY A 441 -10.74 69.83 -54.07
N GLY A 442 -11.38 68.77 -53.55
CA GLY A 442 -12.74 68.32 -53.85
C GLY A 442 -12.97 67.68 -55.23
N SER A 443 -12.17 68.04 -56.23
CA SER A 443 -12.43 67.80 -57.66
C SER A 443 -12.15 66.38 -58.17
N HIS A 444 -11.34 65.58 -57.47
CA HIS A 444 -10.94 64.24 -57.92
C HIS A 444 -11.34 63.16 -56.90
N THR A 445 -11.71 61.96 -57.38
CA THR A 445 -12.14 60.81 -56.57
C THR A 445 -11.45 59.51 -56.98
N LEU A 446 -11.33 58.58 -56.04
CA LEU A 446 -10.68 57.28 -56.16
C LEU A 446 -11.54 56.23 -55.42
N SER A 447 -11.83 55.07 -56.01
CA SER A 447 -12.66 54.05 -55.34
C SER A 447 -11.83 53.17 -54.40
N ASP A 448 -12.47 52.64 -53.36
CA ASP A 448 -11.82 51.69 -52.43
C ASP A 448 -11.35 50.42 -53.15
N SER A 449 -12.18 49.90 -54.06
CA SER A 449 -11.83 48.75 -54.90
C SER A 449 -10.54 48.95 -55.70
N TYR A 450 -10.28 50.17 -56.18
CA TYR A 450 -9.07 50.51 -56.94
C TYR A 450 -7.83 50.64 -56.05
N VAL A 451 -7.99 51.14 -54.81
CA VAL A 451 -6.90 51.19 -53.82
C VAL A 451 -6.54 49.77 -53.35
N ASP A 452 -7.53 48.92 -53.14
CA ASP A 452 -7.31 47.54 -52.70
C ASP A 452 -6.74 46.68 -53.86
N SER A 453 -7.23 46.86 -55.10
CA SER A 453 -6.73 46.17 -56.31
C SER A 453 -5.45 46.78 -56.89
N ALA A 454 -4.95 47.90 -56.37
CA ALA A 454 -3.65 48.43 -56.76
C ALA A 454 -2.54 47.48 -56.25
N SER A 455 -2.08 46.62 -57.14
CA SER A 455 -0.85 45.84 -56.99
C SER A 455 0.29 46.60 -57.68
N PHE A 456 1.41 46.74 -56.96
CA PHE A 456 2.70 47.19 -57.44
C PHE A 456 3.72 46.09 -57.15
#